data_AF-A0A4R3NZT7-F1
#
_entry.id   AF-A0A4R3NZT7-F1
#
_cell.length_a   1.000
_cell.length_b   1.000
_cell.length_c   1.000
_cell.angle_alpha   90.00
_cell.angle_beta   90.00
_cell.angle_gamma   90.00
#
_symmetry.space_group_name_H-M   'P 1'
#
loop_
_entity.id
_entity.type
_entity.pdbx_description
1 polymer ?
#
loop_
_entity_poly.entity_id
_entity_poly.type
_entity_poly.pdbx_seq_one_letter_code
_entity_poly.pdbx_strand_id
1 'polypeptide(L)'
;MEKFTKELMRMEHFVLRVLRFYFLALLVFFIGLLPGIIGFYFIEGHSIMESMLNALSMLSGQAIEPAPITQTGRFFIAIYGLFLQSVFIISIGLIVTPFIHRILHKWHLEED
;
A
#
# COMPACT_ATOMS: atom_id res chain seq x y z
N MET A 1 -23.53 1.49 -23.39
CA MET A 1 -24.82 0.94 -22.93
C MET A 1 -24.59 -0.53 -22.59
N GLU A 2 -24.00 -0.78 -21.42
CA GLU A 2 -23.69 -2.15 -20.97
C GLU A 2 -24.98 -2.85 -20.55
N LYS A 3 -25.18 -4.07 -21.07
CA LYS A 3 -26.36 -4.88 -20.81
C LYS A 3 -26.36 -5.33 -19.35
N PHE A 4 -27.33 -4.82 -18.60
CA PHE A 4 -27.73 -5.28 -17.28
C PHE A 4 -28.34 -6.69 -17.34
N THR A 5 -27.53 -7.71 -17.60
CA THR A 5 -27.94 -9.10 -17.37
C THR A 5 -27.40 -9.52 -16.01
N LYS A 6 -28.27 -9.40 -15.01
CA LYS A 6 -28.15 -9.85 -13.63
C LYS A 6 -27.85 -11.37 -13.57
N GLU A 7 -26.58 -11.74 -13.66
CA GLU A 7 -26.05 -12.89 -12.93
C GLU A 7 -24.94 -12.35 -12.04
N LEU A 8 -24.98 -12.68 -10.73
CA LEU A 8 -23.83 -12.48 -9.85
C LEU A 8 -22.61 -13.02 -10.58
N MET A 9 -21.69 -12.13 -10.98
CA MET A 9 -20.47 -12.50 -11.70
C MET A 9 -19.93 -13.81 -11.13
N ARG A 10 -19.85 -14.84 -11.99
CA ARG A 10 -19.37 -16.17 -11.62
C ARG A 10 -18.13 -16.01 -10.75
N MET A 11 -18.05 -16.74 -9.64
CA MET A 11 -17.06 -16.49 -8.57
C MET A 11 -15.62 -16.33 -9.11
N GLU A 12 -15.30 -17.01 -10.21
CA GLU A 12 -14.06 -16.88 -10.99
C GLU A 12 -13.71 -15.44 -11.40
N HIS A 13 -14.66 -14.69 -11.96
CA HIS A 13 -14.42 -13.30 -12.40
C HIS A 13 -14.24 -12.35 -11.22
N PHE A 14 -14.92 -12.63 -10.10
CA PHE A 14 -14.72 -11.86 -8.87
C PHE A 14 -13.34 -12.12 -8.27
N VAL A 15 -12.88 -13.38 -8.22
CA VAL A 15 -11.52 -13.72 -7.78
C VAL A 15 -10.48 -13.03 -8.64
N LEU A 16 -10.63 -13.03 -9.98
CA LEU A 16 -9.70 -12.33 -10.87
C LEU A 16 -9.68 -10.82 -10.61
N ARG A 17 -10.83 -10.21 -10.29
CA ARG A 17 -10.90 -8.80 -9.90
C ARG A 17 -10.15 -8.56 -8.59
N VAL A 18 -10.38 -9.36 -7.56
CA VAL A 18 -9.68 -9.25 -6.27
C VAL A 18 -8.16 -9.39 -6.46
N LEU A 19 -7.70 -10.38 -7.24
CA LEU A 19 -6.28 -10.57 -7.53
C LEU A 19 -5.67 -9.34 -8.23
N ARG A 20 -6.35 -8.73 -9.20
CA ARG A 20 -5.88 -7.51 -9.87
C ARG A 20 -5.69 -6.36 -8.88
N PHE A 21 -6.67 -6.11 -8.01
CA PHE A 21 -6.57 -5.06 -6.99
C PHE A 21 -5.49 -5.37 -5.95
N TYR A 22 -5.32 -6.64 -5.59
CA TYR A 22 -4.24 -7.08 -4.71
C TYR A 22 -2.85 -6.81 -5.32
N PHE A 23 -2.62 -7.19 -6.58
CA PHE A 23 -1.36 -6.89 -7.28
C PHE A 23 -1.12 -5.38 -7.43
N LEU A 24 -2.17 -4.61 -7.71
CA LEU A 24 -2.08 -3.15 -7.77
C LEU A 24 -1.68 -2.56 -6.40
N ALA A 25 -2.27 -3.05 -5.30
CA ALA A 25 -1.95 -2.63 -3.95
C ALA A 25 -0.49 -2.95 -3.57
N LEU A 26 0.00 -4.13 -3.95
CA LEU A 26 1.40 -4.52 -3.78
C LEU A 26 2.33 -3.59 -4.59
N LEU A 27 2.00 -3.33 -5.86
CA LEU A 27 2.79 -2.45 -6.70
C LEU A 27 2.91 -1.04 -6.10
N VAL A 28 1.78 -0.46 -5.67
CA VAL A 28 1.74 0.84 -5.00
C VAL A 28 2.59 0.83 -3.72
N PHE A 29 2.46 -0.22 -2.92
CA PHE A 29 3.23 -0.35 -1.68
C PHE A 29 4.74 -0.45 -1.93
N PHE A 30 5.19 -1.31 -2.84
CA PHE A 30 6.60 -1.49 -3.15
C PHE A 30 7.21 -0.26 -3.82
N ILE A 31 6.46 0.45 -4.68
CA ILE A 31 6.92 1.73 -5.23
C ILE A 31 7.06 2.77 -4.10
N GLY A 32 6.15 2.81 -3.14
CA GLY A 32 6.23 3.69 -1.97
C GLY A 32 7.38 3.35 -1.00
N LEU A 33 7.93 2.13 -1.04
CA LEU A 33 9.14 1.78 -0.29
C LEU A 33 10.42 2.38 -0.89
N LEU A 34 10.46 2.59 -2.22
CA LEU A 34 11.67 3.03 -2.91
C LEU A 34 12.23 4.38 -2.39
N PRO A 35 11.42 5.42 -2.13
CA PRO A 35 11.93 6.66 -1.54
C PRO A 35 12.62 6.44 -0.19
N GLY A 36 12.14 5.49 0.61
CA GLY A 36 12.74 5.10 1.89
C GLY A 36 14.14 4.55 1.69
N ILE A 37 14.24 3.52 0.85
CA ILE A 37 15.51 2.84 0.55
C ILE A 37 16.53 3.83 -0.01
N ILE A 38 16.12 4.67 -0.96
CA ILE A 38 16.97 5.69 -1.56
C ILE A 38 17.41 6.71 -0.51
N GLY A 39 16.50 7.20 0.33
CA GLY A 39 16.82 8.21 1.34
C GLY A 39 17.74 7.67 2.43
N PHE A 40 17.51 6.48 2.96
CA PHE A 40 18.43 5.86 3.94
C PHE A 40 19.83 5.66 3.35
N TYR A 41 19.91 5.24 2.09
CA TYR A 41 21.19 5.02 1.42
C TYR A 41 21.96 6.33 1.18
N PHE A 42 21.30 7.38 0.66
CA PHE A 42 22.00 8.62 0.28
C PHE A 42 22.10 9.66 1.40
N ILE A 43 21.12 9.74 2.31
CA ILE A 43 21.08 10.77 3.37
C ILE A 43 21.84 10.30 4.61
N GLU A 44 21.64 9.05 5.02
CA GLU A 44 22.27 8.49 6.23
C GLU A 44 23.43 7.55 5.93
N GLY A 45 23.69 7.23 4.64
CA GLY A 45 24.82 6.38 4.25
C GLY A 45 24.67 4.92 4.65
N HIS A 46 23.44 4.47 4.91
CA HIS A 46 23.16 3.06 5.22
C HIS A 46 23.48 2.18 4.01
N SER A 47 23.90 0.94 4.23
CA SER A 47 23.97 -0.06 3.15
C SER A 47 22.58 -0.30 2.54
N ILE A 48 22.52 -0.89 1.35
CA ILE A 48 21.24 -1.20 0.69
C ILE A 48 20.38 -2.12 1.58
N MET A 49 21.00 -3.11 2.23
CA MET A 49 20.30 -4.04 3.12
C MET A 49 19.72 -3.33 4.34
N GLU A 50 20.52 -2.50 5.02
CA GLU A 50 20.05 -1.68 6.13
C GLU A 50 18.96 -0.70 5.70
N SER A 51 19.08 -0.12 4.50
CA SER A 51 18.10 0.81 3.95
C SER A 51 16.74 0.14 3.70
N MET A 52 16.76 -1.08 3.16
CA MET A 52 15.55 -1.89 2.97
C MET A 52 14.92 -2.29 4.31
N LEU A 53 15.72 -2.78 5.26
CA LEU A 53 15.24 -3.16 6.58
C LEU A 53 14.65 -1.98 7.34
N ASN A 54 15.28 -0.81 7.28
CA ASN A 54 14.81 0.39 7.96
C ASN A 54 13.54 0.97 7.32
N ALA A 55 13.44 0.99 5.99
CA ALA A 55 12.21 1.39 5.31
C ALA A 55 11.02 0.50 5.70
N LEU A 56 11.22 -0.82 5.82
CA LEU A 56 10.20 -1.75 6.31
C LEU A 56 9.90 -1.58 7.80
N SER A 57 10.93 -1.31 8.61
CA SER A 57 10.80 -1.13 10.06
C SER A 57 9.84 0.01 10.40
N MET A 58 9.86 1.09 9.59
CA MET A 58 8.96 2.23 9.73
C MET A 58 7.47 1.88 9.58
N LEU A 59 7.13 0.80 8.88
CA LEU A 59 5.75 0.30 8.84
C LEU A 59 5.38 -0.43 10.13
N SER A 60 6.31 -1.22 10.67
CA SER A 60 6.09 -2.04 11.88
C SER A 60 6.20 -1.27 13.20
N GLY A 61 6.69 -0.03 13.16
CA GLY A 61 6.98 0.77 14.36
C GLY A 61 8.25 0.34 15.09
N GLN A 62 9.06 -0.53 14.48
CA GLN A 62 10.39 -0.87 14.98
C GLN A 62 11.32 0.33 14.85
N ALA A 63 12.27 0.43 15.79
CA ALA A 63 13.30 1.46 15.75
C ALA A 63 14.17 1.31 14.49
N ILE A 64 14.66 2.44 14.00
CA ILE A 64 15.58 2.49 12.86
C ILE A 64 16.99 2.27 13.38
N GLU A 65 17.68 1.29 12.81
CA GLU A 65 19.06 0.94 13.16
C GLU A 65 19.95 0.84 11.90
N PRO A 66 21.07 1.60 11.82
CA PRO A 66 21.51 2.59 12.80
C PRO A 66 20.57 3.82 12.86
N ALA A 67 20.48 4.43 14.04
CA ALA A 67 19.62 5.59 14.24
C ALA A 67 20.16 6.81 13.47
N PRO A 68 19.29 7.67 12.93
CA PRO A 68 19.70 8.81 12.12
C PRO A 68 20.47 9.85 12.96
N ILE A 69 21.68 10.17 12.52
CA ILE A 69 22.55 11.09 13.23
C ILE A 69 22.48 12.51 12.67
N THR A 70 22.09 12.66 11.40
CA THR A 70 22.01 13.98 10.76
C THR A 70 20.67 14.66 11.01
N GLN A 71 20.67 16.01 11.03
CA GLN A 71 19.42 16.77 11.13
C GLN A 71 18.51 16.50 9.93
N THR A 72 19.09 16.39 8.74
CA THR A 72 18.38 16.09 7.49
C THR A 72 17.71 14.71 7.54
N GLY A 73 18.40 13.67 8.04
CA GLY A 73 17.83 12.33 8.19
C GLY A 73 16.65 12.28 9.14
N ARG A 74 16.72 13.01 10.25
CA ARG A 74 15.60 13.11 11.20
C ARG A 74 14.35 13.70 10.54
N PHE A 75 14.50 14.78 9.76
CA PHE A 75 13.40 15.34 8.98
C PHE A 75 12.91 14.40 7.89
N PHE A 76 13.83 13.74 7.18
CA PHE A 76 13.52 12.76 6.15
C PHE A 76 12.62 11.66 6.70
N ILE A 77 12.97 11.05 7.83
CA ILE A 77 12.20 9.95 8.44
C ILE A 77 10.84 10.42 8.94
N ALA A 78 10.73 11.63 9.48
CA ALA A 78 9.44 12.19 9.87
C ALA A 78 8.49 12.30 8.67
N ILE A 79 8.97 12.86 7.56
CA ILE A 79 8.19 13.06 6.33
C ILE A 79 7.91 11.71 5.64
N TYR A 80 8.95 10.90 5.48
CA TYR A 80 8.85 9.60 4.82
C TYR A 80 7.97 8.63 5.61
N GLY A 81 8.00 8.67 6.95
CA GLY A 81 7.11 7.87 7.79
C GLY A 81 5.64 8.19 7.58
N LEU A 82 5.29 9.48 7.53
CA LEU A 82 3.93 9.90 7.21
C LEU A 82 3.51 9.44 5.81
N PHE A 83 4.41 9.60 4.83
CA PHE A 83 4.18 9.15 3.46
C PHE A 83 3.96 7.64 3.37
N LEU A 84 4.85 6.83 3.97
CA LEU A 84 4.79 5.37 3.93
C LEU A 84 3.52 4.84 4.62
N GLN A 85 3.14 5.43 5.75
CA GLN A 85 1.87 5.10 6.43
C GLN A 85 0.66 5.41 5.55
N SER A 86 0.67 6.55 4.85
CA SER A 86 -0.39 6.91 3.91
C SER A 86 -0.47 5.93 2.74
N VAL A 87 0.68 5.55 2.16
CA VAL A 87 0.76 4.52 1.11
C VAL A 87 0.18 3.19 1.60
N PHE A 88 0.52 2.78 2.82
CA PHE A 88 -0.01 1.54 3.40
C PHE A 88 -1.54 1.57 3.55
N ILE A 89 -2.12 2.68 4.04
CA ILE A 89 -3.58 2.85 4.12
C ILE A 89 -4.22 2.80 2.73
N ILE A 90 -3.62 3.44 1.73
CA ILE A 90 -4.10 3.40 0.33
C ILE A 90 -4.06 1.97 -0.20
N SER A 91 -3.00 1.22 0.05
CA SER A 91 -2.88 -0.19 -0.35
C SER A 91 -3.96 -1.07 0.29
N ILE A 92 -4.27 -0.88 1.58
CA ILE A 92 -5.39 -1.57 2.23
C ILE A 92 -6.71 -1.18 1.55
N GLY A 93 -6.92 0.11 1.31
CA GLY A 93 -8.11 0.61 0.60
C GLY A 93 -8.31 -0.08 -0.75
N LEU A 94 -7.25 -0.20 -1.55
CA LEU A 94 -7.27 -0.90 -2.83
C LEU A 94 -7.69 -2.37 -2.70
N ILE A 95 -7.20 -3.08 -1.69
CA ILE A 95 -7.57 -4.49 -1.44
C ILE A 95 -9.06 -4.60 -1.07
N VAL A 96 -9.57 -3.65 -0.29
CA VAL A 96 -10.96 -3.65 0.22
C VAL A 96 -11.97 -3.19 -0.85
N THR A 97 -11.58 -2.30 -1.76
CA THR A 97 -12.40 -1.75 -2.86
C THR A 97 -13.32 -2.78 -3.55
N PRO A 98 -12.85 -3.91 -4.11
CA PRO A 98 -13.72 -4.85 -4.82
C PRO A 98 -14.80 -5.48 -3.94
N PHE A 99 -14.57 -5.60 -2.63
CA PHE A 99 -15.56 -6.13 -1.68
C PHE A 99 -16.64 -5.10 -1.38
N ILE A 100 -16.26 -3.85 -1.11
CA ILE A 100 -17.21 -2.76 -0.86
C ILE A 100 -18.09 -2.52 -2.08
N HIS A 101 -17.52 -2.48 -3.28
CA HIS A 101 -18.31 -2.38 -4.51
C HIS A 101 -19.30 -3.55 -4.67
N ARG A 102 -18.92 -4.78 -4.29
CA ARG A 102 -19.81 -5.94 -4.36
C ARG A 102 -20.96 -5.84 -3.35
N ILE A 103 -20.69 -5.39 -2.13
CA ILE A 103 -21.71 -5.23 -1.08
C ILE A 103 -22.71 -4.14 -1.47
N LEU A 104 -22.21 -2.97 -1.90
CA LEU A 104 -23.06 -1.85 -2.32
C LEU A 104 -23.95 -2.20 -3.51
N HIS A 105 -23.39 -2.92 -4.49
CA HIS A 105 -24.17 -3.40 -5.63
C HIS A 105 -25.19 -4.46 -5.21
N LYS A 106 -24.89 -5.32 -4.21
CA LYS A 106 -25.86 -6.29 -3.71
C LYS A 106 -27.03 -5.60 -3.01
N TRP A 107 -26.76 -4.60 -2.17
CA TRP A 107 -27.81 -3.86 -1.46
C TRP A 107 -28.73 -3.06 -2.38
N HIS A 108 -28.19 -2.35 -3.38
CA HIS A 108 -29.04 -1.64 -4.36
C HIS A 108 -29.95 -2.60 -5.16
N LEU A 109 -29.54 -3.86 -5.34
CA LEU A 109 -30.36 -4.86 -6.01
C LEU A 109 -31.45 -5.47 -5.12
N GLU A 110 -31.39 -5.28 -3.80
CA GLU A 110 -32.38 -5.73 -2.82
C GLU A 110 -33.44 -4.64 -2.52
N GLU A 111 -33.14 -3.38 -2.84
CA GLU A 111 -34.07 -2.23 -2.72
C GLU A 111 -34.99 -2.06 -3.95
N ASP A 112 -34.70 -2.73 -5.07
CA ASP A 112 -35.53 -2.82 -6.29
C ASP A 112 -36.24 -4.18 -6.41
#